data_AF-A0A8J3D306-F1
#
_entry.id   AF-A0A8J3D306-F1
#
_cell.length_a   1.000
_cell.length_b   1.000
_cell.length_c   1.000
_cell.angle_alpha   90.00
_cell.angle_beta   90.00
_cell.angle_gamma   90.00
#
_symmetry.space_group_name_H-M   'P 1'
#
loop_
_entity.id
_entity.type
_entity.pdbx_description
1 polymer ?
#
loop_
_entity_poly.entity_id
_entity_poly.type
_entity_poly.pdbx_seq_one_letter_code
_entity_poly.pdbx_strand_id
1 'polypeptide(L)'
;MPELLTTIAYVGYLSFLLFYSRRVESSKPSPSEPAFFDRRLFLHVPLAILGGILVLLIAKEGYLIHVPYLAAVLSGVSLGWLEPRKGWLLSVLQAIVLLAGYFLLLDQFERKDLAAFSVYGSVGLVLIGGLLGGVLKRKL
;
A
#
# COMPACT_ATOMS: atom_id res chain seq x y z
N MET A 1 24.39 2.70 -3.87
CA MET A 1 23.95 3.24 -2.57
C MET A 1 22.45 3.55 -2.45
N PRO A 2 21.68 3.96 -3.49
CA PRO A 2 20.25 4.27 -3.31
C PRO A 2 19.39 3.03 -2.94
N GLU A 3 19.70 1.86 -3.48
CA GLU A 3 18.95 0.61 -3.20
C GLU A 3 18.94 0.19 -1.71
N LEU A 4 19.99 0.51 -0.96
CA LEU A 4 20.05 0.20 0.47
C LEU A 4 19.05 1.07 1.24
N LEU A 5 18.92 2.35 0.87
CA LEU A 5 18.00 3.28 1.52
C LEU A 5 16.55 2.94 1.22
N THR A 6 16.22 2.58 -0.02
CA THR A 6 14.86 2.12 -0.38
C THR A 6 14.51 0.80 0.30
N THR A 7 15.46 -0.14 0.40
CA THR A 7 15.26 -1.39 1.12
C THR A 7 15.04 -1.15 2.62
N ILE A 8 15.86 -0.31 3.26
CA ILE A 8 15.71 0.03 4.68
C ILE A 8 14.37 0.75 4.93
N ALA A 9 14.00 1.70 4.06
CA ALA A 9 12.72 2.40 4.16
C ALA A 9 11.54 1.44 4.01
N TYR A 10 11.63 0.46 3.11
CA TYR A 10 10.61 -0.55 2.88
C TYR A 10 10.46 -1.54 4.05
N VAL A 11 11.57 -2.06 4.57
CA VAL A 11 11.56 -2.93 5.75
C VAL A 11 11.05 -2.16 6.97
N GLY A 12 11.44 -0.90 7.13
CA GLY A 12 10.94 -0.02 8.18
C GLY A 12 9.43 0.20 8.08
N TYR A 13 8.93 0.50 6.88
CA TYR A 13 7.50 0.67 6.62
C TYR A 13 6.69 -0.60 6.91
N LEU A 14 7.16 -1.77 6.45
CA LEU A 14 6.52 -3.05 6.76
C LEU A 14 6.53 -3.36 8.25
N SER A 15 7.67 -3.15 8.93
CA SER A 15 7.79 -3.37 10.37
C SER A 15 6.84 -2.45 11.15
N PHE A 16 6.73 -1.20 10.72
CA PHE A 16 5.79 -0.24 11.28
C PHE A 16 4.33 -0.65 11.03
N LEU A 17 3.98 -1.09 9.82
CA LEU A 17 2.64 -1.60 9.51
C LEU A 17 2.27 -2.81 10.37
N LEU A 18 3.18 -3.77 10.52
CA LEU A 18 2.95 -4.95 11.36
C LEU A 18 2.77 -4.57 12.83
N PHE A 19 3.61 -3.66 13.35
CA PHE A 19 3.49 -3.13 14.71
C PHE A 19 2.17 -2.38 14.91
N TYR A 20 1.81 -1.52 13.96
CA TYR A 20 0.58 -0.75 13.98
C TYR A 20 -0.65 -1.66 13.93
N SER A 21 -0.62 -2.71 13.10
CA SER A 21 -1.69 -3.71 13.04
C SER A 21 -1.94 -4.37 14.39
N ARG A 22 -0.87 -4.75 15.11
CA ARG A 22 -1.00 -5.31 16.47
C ARG A 22 -1.61 -4.33 17.46
N ARG A 23 -1.32 -3.03 17.34
CA ARG A 23 -1.90 -1.98 18.19
C ARG A 23 -3.38 -1.77 17.91
N VAL A 24 -3.82 -1.80 16.66
CA VAL A 24 -5.24 -1.62 16.29
C VAL A 24 -6.09 -2.77 16.82
N GLU A 25 -5.58 -4.02 16.78
CA GLU A 25 -6.27 -5.20 17.29
C GLU A 25 -6.63 -5.12 18.79
N SER A 26 -5.91 -4.34 19.61
CA SER A 26 -6.20 -4.21 21.04
C SER A 26 -7.38 -3.27 21.35
N SER A 27 -7.87 -2.52 20.37
CA SER A 27 -8.94 -1.54 20.54
C SER A 27 -10.34 -2.14 20.29
N LYS A 28 -11.01 -2.61 21.37
CA LYS A 28 -12.40 -3.11 21.28
C LYS A 28 -13.33 -2.03 20.71
N PRO A 29 -14.17 -2.32 19.70
CA PRO A 29 -15.12 -1.36 19.17
C PRO A 29 -16.28 -1.13 20.16
N SER A 30 -16.77 0.12 20.24
CA SER A 30 -18.01 0.43 20.96
C SER A 30 -19.23 -0.05 20.15
N PRO A 31 -20.36 -0.35 20.81
CA PRO A 31 -21.50 -1.03 20.17
C PRO A 31 -22.40 -0.14 19.28
N SER A 32 -21.98 1.09 18.94
CA SER A 32 -22.74 1.94 18.00
C SER A 32 -22.64 1.38 16.58
N GLU A 33 -23.75 1.40 15.83
CA GLU A 33 -23.81 0.95 14.43
C GLU A 33 -22.61 1.47 13.62
N PRO A 34 -21.85 0.59 12.94
CA PRO A 34 -20.62 1.01 12.28
C PRO A 34 -20.96 1.82 11.04
N ALA A 35 -20.87 3.15 11.14
CA ALA A 35 -20.97 4.05 10.01
C ALA A 35 -20.01 3.61 8.89
N PHE A 36 -20.44 3.74 7.63
CA PHE A 36 -19.61 3.37 6.48
C PHE A 36 -18.32 4.20 6.42
N PHE A 37 -18.37 5.46 6.84
CA PHE A 37 -17.18 6.29 7.08
C PHE A 37 -16.94 6.40 8.58
N ASP A 38 -15.93 5.69 9.07
CA ASP A 38 -15.53 5.69 10.48
C ASP A 38 -14.16 6.37 10.62
N ARG A 39 -13.88 6.97 11.78
CA ARG A 39 -12.60 7.60 12.12
C ARG A 39 -11.42 6.64 11.91
N ARG A 40 -11.64 5.34 12.10
CA ARG A 40 -10.64 4.28 11.86
C ARG A 40 -10.16 4.24 10.40
N LEU A 41 -11.07 4.40 9.44
CA LEU A 41 -10.72 4.45 8.01
C LEU A 41 -9.79 5.63 7.70
N PHE A 42 -10.12 6.81 8.26
CA PHE A 42 -9.31 8.02 8.10
C PHE A 42 -7.92 7.90 8.74
N LEU A 43 -7.79 7.17 9.85
CA LEU A 43 -6.48 6.91 10.47
C LEU A 43 -5.56 6.05 9.59
N HIS A 44 -6.12 5.23 8.69
CA HIS A 44 -5.36 4.38 7.77
C HIS A 44 -5.06 5.05 6.42
N VAL A 45 -5.68 6.20 6.11
CA VAL A 45 -5.41 6.96 4.87
C VAL A 45 -3.93 7.34 4.72
N PRO A 46 -3.24 7.87 5.75
CA PRO A 46 -1.81 8.18 5.64
C PRO A 46 -0.96 6.95 5.31
N LEU A 47 -1.33 5.75 5.82
CA LEU A 47 -0.61 4.51 5.51
C LEU A 47 -0.74 4.17 4.02
N ALA A 48 -1.94 4.27 3.45
CA ALA A 48 -2.16 4.03 2.04
C ALA A 48 -1.35 4.99 1.15
N ILE A 49 -1.29 6.28 1.53
CA ILE A 49 -0.51 7.29 0.82
C ILE A 49 0.99 6.98 0.91
N LEU A 50 1.50 6.73 2.12
CA LEU A 50 2.92 6.42 2.33
C LEU A 50 3.34 5.14 1.60
N GLY A 51 2.50 4.10 1.62
CA GLY A 51 2.73 2.87 0.87
C GLY A 51 2.78 3.12 -0.64
N GLY A 52 1.91 3.98 -1.17
CA GLY A 52 1.91 4.37 -2.58
C GLY A 52 3.19 5.11 -2.97
N ILE A 53 3.59 6.10 -2.17
CA ILE A 53 4.84 6.87 -2.37
C ILE A 53 6.04 5.93 -2.34
N LEU A 54 6.09 5.00 -1.39
CA LEU A 54 7.23 4.10 -1.24
C LEU A 54 7.35 3.13 -2.41
N VAL A 55 6.24 2.54 -2.86
CA VAL A 55 6.22 1.70 -4.07
C VAL A 55 6.65 2.50 -5.29
N LEU A 56 6.24 3.77 -5.40
CA LEU A 56 6.65 4.65 -6.49
C LEU A 56 8.15 4.95 -6.48
N LEU A 57 8.74 5.21 -5.31
CA LEU A 57 10.19 5.41 -5.17
C LEU A 57 10.97 4.16 -5.57
N ILE A 58 10.50 2.98 -5.15
CA ILE A 58 11.08 1.69 -5.57
C ILE A 58 10.96 1.52 -7.10
N ALA A 59 9.82 1.85 -7.69
CA ALA A 59 9.62 1.78 -9.13
C ALA A 59 10.49 2.79 -9.91
N LYS A 60 10.83 3.93 -9.29
CA LYS A 60 11.69 4.97 -9.86
C LYS A 60 13.16 4.54 -9.91
N GLU A 61 13.65 3.86 -8.88
CA GLU A 61 15.03 3.37 -8.82
C GLU A 61 15.22 2.05 -9.60
N GLY A 62 14.16 1.27 -9.74
CA GLY A 62 14.25 -0.15 -10.08
C GLY A 62 14.75 -0.48 -11.50
N TYR A 63 15.89 -1.16 -11.58
CA TYR A 63 16.29 -1.96 -12.74
C TYR A 63 15.40 -3.19 -12.94
N LEU A 64 14.69 -3.62 -11.90
CA LEU A 64 13.94 -4.88 -11.82
C LEU A 64 12.46 -4.62 -11.50
N ILE A 65 11.58 -5.18 -12.33
CA ILE A 65 10.12 -5.02 -12.23
C ILE A 65 9.53 -5.74 -10.99
N HIS A 66 10.20 -6.78 -10.49
CA HIS A 66 9.64 -7.65 -9.46
C HIS A 66 9.60 -7.02 -8.05
N VAL A 67 10.54 -6.13 -7.74
CA VAL A 67 10.62 -5.47 -6.42
C VAL A 67 9.40 -4.57 -6.15
N PRO A 68 9.02 -3.63 -7.04
CA PRO A 68 7.82 -2.81 -6.85
C PRO A 68 6.53 -3.64 -6.85
N TYR A 69 6.50 -4.79 -7.54
CA TYR A 69 5.37 -5.71 -7.51
C TYR A 69 5.19 -6.39 -6.15
N LEU A 70 6.28 -6.93 -5.60
CA LEU A 70 6.26 -7.52 -4.26
C LEU A 70 5.86 -6.46 -3.23
N ALA A 71 6.40 -5.24 -3.36
CA ALA A 71 6.07 -4.13 -2.49
C ALA A 71 4.57 -3.74 -2.56
N ALA A 72 4.04 -3.68 -3.77
CA ALA A 72 2.63 -3.41 -4.04
C ALA A 72 1.70 -4.46 -3.40
N VAL A 73 1.95 -5.75 -3.63
CA VAL A 73 1.13 -6.83 -3.06
C VAL A 73 1.14 -6.76 -1.54
N LEU A 74 2.32 -6.69 -0.92
CA LEU A 74 2.45 -6.71 0.54
C LEU A 74 1.80 -5.49 1.21
N SER A 75 1.95 -4.30 0.62
CA SER A 75 1.26 -3.10 1.09
C SER A 75 -0.25 -3.23 0.95
N GLY A 76 -0.73 -3.71 -0.21
CA GLY A 76 -2.14 -3.97 -0.45
C GLY A 76 -2.73 -4.95 0.56
N VAL A 77 -2.10 -6.11 0.76
CA VAL A 77 -2.53 -7.13 1.73
C VAL A 77 -2.59 -6.56 3.14
N SER A 78 -1.59 -5.77 3.53
CA SER A 78 -1.53 -5.14 4.85
C SER A 78 -2.68 -4.17 5.07
N LEU A 79 -3.02 -3.32 4.08
CA LEU A 79 -4.19 -2.43 4.15
C LEU A 79 -5.51 -3.19 4.22
N GLY A 80 -5.65 -4.25 3.42
CA GLY A 80 -6.81 -5.15 3.46
C GLY A 80 -6.97 -5.82 4.82
N TRP A 81 -5.87 -6.25 5.43
CA TRP A 81 -5.85 -6.88 6.74
C TRP A 81 -6.20 -5.90 7.87
N LEU A 82 -5.66 -4.68 7.81
CA LEU A 82 -5.93 -3.62 8.79
C LEU A 82 -7.41 -3.21 8.79
N GLU A 83 -8.05 -3.21 7.63
CA GLU A 83 -9.45 -2.83 7.48
C GLU A 83 -10.22 -3.89 6.66
N PRO A 84 -10.67 -5.00 7.27
CA PRO A 84 -11.16 -6.14 6.51
C PRO A 84 -12.42 -5.90 5.69
N ARG A 85 -13.27 -4.94 6.08
CA ARG A 85 -14.51 -4.61 5.35
C ARG A 85 -14.33 -3.54 4.28
N LYS A 86 -13.42 -2.59 4.51
CA LYS A 86 -13.25 -1.36 3.70
C LYS A 86 -11.85 -1.16 3.15
N GLY A 87 -10.92 -2.08 3.40
CA GLY A 87 -9.51 -1.98 3.01
C GLY A 87 -9.30 -1.92 1.51
N TRP A 88 -10.27 -2.39 0.71
CA TRP A 88 -10.28 -2.19 -0.73
C TRP A 88 -10.31 -0.70 -1.11
N LEU A 89 -10.98 0.18 -0.34
CA LEU A 89 -10.95 1.64 -0.55
C LEU A 89 -9.55 2.20 -0.31
N LEU A 90 -8.85 1.70 0.72
CA LEU A 90 -7.47 2.11 1.02
C LEU A 90 -6.52 1.65 -0.10
N SER A 91 -6.73 0.46 -0.65
CA SER A 91 -5.98 -0.03 -1.81
C SER A 91 -6.28 0.77 -3.08
N VAL A 92 -7.54 1.18 -3.31
CA VAL A 92 -7.89 2.09 -4.41
C VAL A 92 -7.19 3.43 -4.22
N LEU A 93 -7.18 4.00 -3.02
CA LEU A 93 -6.45 5.22 -2.72
C LEU A 93 -4.95 5.06 -2.99
N GLN A 94 -4.34 3.97 -2.53
CA GLN A 94 -2.92 3.69 -2.79
C GLN A 94 -2.64 3.56 -4.30
N ALA A 95 -3.53 2.92 -5.07
CA ALA A 95 -3.43 2.83 -6.52
C ALA A 95 -3.54 4.22 -7.20
N ILE A 96 -4.43 5.09 -6.72
CA ILE A 96 -4.55 6.47 -7.20
C ILE A 96 -3.26 7.24 -6.91
N VAL A 97 -2.69 7.11 -5.71
CA VAL A 97 -1.41 7.74 -5.35
C VAL A 97 -0.27 7.27 -6.27
N LEU A 98 -0.23 5.97 -6.58
CA LEU A 98 0.75 5.41 -7.53
C LEU A 98 0.62 6.01 -8.93
N LEU A 99 -0.60 6.03 -9.49
CA LEU A 99 -0.85 6.58 -10.81
C LEU A 99 -0.59 8.09 -10.86
N ALA A 100 -1.12 8.83 -9.89
CA ALA A 100 -0.91 10.27 -9.80
C ALA A 100 0.58 10.60 -9.67
N GLY A 101 1.30 9.91 -8.78
CA GLY A 101 2.72 10.10 -8.61
C GLY A 101 3.53 9.74 -9.86
N TYR A 102 3.16 8.70 -10.60
CA TYR A 102 3.77 8.37 -11.89
C TYR A 102 3.61 9.49 -12.91
N PHE A 103 2.39 10.02 -13.08
CA PHE A 103 2.17 11.13 -14.02
C PHE A 103 2.85 12.43 -13.59
N LEU A 104 2.86 12.74 -12.30
CA LEU A 104 3.52 13.94 -11.77
C LEU A 104 5.05 13.89 -11.87
N LEU A 105 5.63 12.69 -11.78
CA LEU A 105 7.08 12.50 -11.82
C LEU A 105 7.57 11.90 -13.15
N LEU A 106 6.72 11.87 -14.18
CA LEU A 106 6.95 11.14 -15.43
C LEU A 106 8.32 11.47 -16.08
N ASP A 107 8.71 12.74 -16.05
CA ASP A 107 9.96 13.22 -16.63
C ASP A 107 11.20 12.94 -15.77
N GLN A 108 11.00 12.52 -14.52
CA GLN A 108 12.09 12.14 -13.62
C GLN A 108 12.44 10.65 -13.70
N PHE A 109 11.70 9.85 -14.48
CA PHE A 109 12.02 8.44 -14.70
C PHE A 109 13.01 8.29 -15.85
N GLU A 110 14.15 7.67 -15.57
CA GLU A 110 15.18 7.41 -16.60
C GLU A 110 14.69 6.44 -17.68
N ARG A 111 13.86 5.45 -17.30
CA ARG A 111 13.31 4.41 -18.19
C ARG A 111 11.79 4.41 -18.15
N LYS A 112 11.17 5.32 -18.90
CA LYS A 112 9.72 5.57 -18.88
C LYS A 112 8.88 4.32 -19.18
N ASP A 113 9.30 3.47 -20.13
CA ASP A 113 8.58 2.24 -20.49
C ASP A 113 8.59 1.21 -19.35
N LEU A 114 9.74 1.05 -18.69
CA LEU A 114 9.90 0.13 -17.57
C LEU A 114 9.11 0.62 -16.35
N ALA A 115 9.18 1.93 -16.08
CA ALA A 115 8.41 2.57 -15.03
C ALA A 115 6.90 2.46 -15.27
N ALA A 116 6.44 2.65 -16.52
CA ALA A 116 5.05 2.46 -16.89
C ALA A 116 4.59 1.04 -16.59
N PHE A 117 5.31 0.03 -17.11
CA PHE A 117 4.96 -1.38 -16.90
C PHE A 117 4.92 -1.73 -15.41
N SER A 118 5.92 -1.28 -14.67
CA SER A 118 6.04 -1.46 -13.22
C SER A 118 4.89 -0.80 -12.44
N VAL A 119 4.55 0.45 -12.73
CA VAL A 119 3.48 1.15 -12.01
C VAL A 119 2.11 0.53 -12.33
N TYR A 120 1.82 0.26 -13.61
CA TYR A 120 0.54 -0.33 -13.99
C TYR A 120 0.35 -1.74 -13.43
N GLY A 121 1.40 -2.56 -13.41
CA GLY A 121 1.36 -3.86 -12.76
C GLY A 121 1.17 -3.76 -11.24
N SER A 122 1.88 -2.85 -10.58
CA SER A 122 1.74 -2.59 -9.15
C SER A 122 0.32 -2.13 -8.76
N VAL A 123 -0.36 -1.35 -9.61
CA VAL A 123 -1.76 -0.96 -9.36
C VAL A 123 -2.66 -2.18 -9.22
N GLY A 124 -2.61 -3.12 -10.16
CA GLY A 124 -3.40 -4.35 -10.09
C GLY A 124 -3.09 -5.17 -8.84
N LEU A 125 -1.80 -5.26 -8.50
CA LEU A 125 -1.32 -6.01 -7.34
C LEU A 125 -1.73 -5.40 -6.00
N VAL A 126 -1.73 -4.06 -5.86
CA VAL A 126 -2.25 -3.37 -4.67
C VAL A 126 -3.74 -3.67 -4.48
N LEU A 127 -4.53 -3.64 -5.55
CA LEU A 127 -5.97 -3.90 -5.50
C LEU A 127 -6.27 -5.35 -5.12
N ILE A 128 -5.61 -6.32 -5.78
CA ILE A 128 -5.74 -7.74 -5.46
C ILE A 128 -5.29 -8.00 -4.03
N GLY A 129 -4.15 -7.44 -3.63
CA GLY A 129 -3.64 -7.55 -2.26
C GLY A 129 -4.65 -7.05 -1.23
N GLY A 130 -5.23 -5.86 -1.45
CA GLY A 130 -6.28 -5.29 -0.60
C GLY A 130 -7.48 -6.20 -0.40
N LEU A 131 -7.98 -6.77 -1.50
CA LEU A 131 -9.09 -7.71 -1.46
C LEU A 131 -8.71 -8.98 -0.70
N LEU A 132 -7.55 -9.56 -1.00
CA LEU A 132 -7.06 -10.78 -0.35
C LEU A 132 -6.84 -10.59 1.15
N GLY A 133 -6.17 -9.52 1.57
CA GLY A 133 -5.94 -9.22 2.98
C GLY A 133 -7.24 -9.11 3.76
N GLY A 134 -8.24 -8.44 3.18
CA GLY A 134 -9.56 -8.33 3.79
C GLY A 134 -10.33 -9.65 3.85
N VAL A 135 -10.25 -10.48 2.80
CA VAL A 135 -10.86 -11.83 2.81
C VAL A 135 -10.21 -12.72 3.87
N LEU A 136 -8.87 -12.72 3.94
CA LEU A 136 -8.11 -13.56 4.86
C LEU A 136 -8.44 -13.22 6.31
N LYS A 137 -8.43 -11.94 6.69
CA LYS A 137 -8.74 -11.51 8.06
C LYS A 137 -10.19 -11.76 8.48
N ARG A 138 -11.12 -11.94 7.54
CA ARG A 138 -12.52 -12.32 7.86
C ARG A 138 -12.70 -13.82 8.07
N LYS A 139 -11.76 -14.64 7.57
CA LYS A 139 -11.81 -16.11 7.63
C LYS A 139 -10.88 -16.71 8.69
N LEU A 140 -9.91 -15.95 9.17
CA LEU A 140 -8.98 -16.27 10.26
C LEU A 140 -9.43 -15.58 11.56
#